data_AF-A0A3N5NIW6-F1
#
_entry.id   AF-A0A3N5NIW6-F1
#
_cell.length_a   1.000
_cell.length_b   1.000
_cell.length_c   1.000
_cell.angle_alpha   90.00
_cell.angle_beta   90.00
_cell.angle_gamma   90.00
#
_symmetry.space_group_name_H-M   'P 1'
#
loop_
_entity.id
_entity.type
_entity.pdbx_description
1 polymer ?
#
loop_
_entity_poly.entity_id
_entity_poly.type
_entity_poly.pdbx_seq_one_letter_code
_entity_poly.pdbx_strand_id
1 'polypeptide(L)'
;MSETLDIPKTVKVGGLVYDVILVHDRNLEDGQKTTGSCNIAFQKIWLEYGNRKVDGIKEDLLHEILEAIITQCNLADINHQSLTTLGVMLNQVLRENRLVFFEND
;
A
#
# COMPACT_ATOMS: atom_id res chain seq x y z
N MET A 1 6.17 9.80 -23.15
CA MET A 1 7.17 9.01 -22.42
C MET A 1 6.43 8.32 -21.31
N SER A 2 6.35 6.98 -21.28
CA SER A 2 5.75 6.30 -20.13
C SER A 2 6.71 6.48 -18.95
N GLU A 3 6.34 7.29 -17.96
CA GLU A 3 6.99 7.23 -16.67
C GLU A 3 7.00 5.76 -16.24
N THR A 4 8.19 5.21 -16.01
CA THR A 4 8.29 3.84 -15.52
C THR A 4 7.70 3.88 -14.12
N LEU A 5 6.60 3.16 -13.88
CA LEU A 5 6.00 3.08 -12.56
C LEU A 5 7.03 2.47 -11.60
N ASP A 6 7.64 3.31 -10.77
CA ASP A 6 8.53 2.89 -9.68
C ASP A 6 7.70 2.44 -8.47
N ILE A 7 6.91 1.38 -8.69
CA ILE A 7 6.10 0.73 -7.65
C ILE A 7 6.77 -0.61 -7.34
N PRO A 8 7.08 -0.91 -6.06
CA PRO A 8 7.69 -2.18 -5.70
C PRO A 8 6.75 -3.34 -6.03
N LYS A 9 7.31 -4.47 -6.47
CA LYS A 9 6.53 -5.69 -6.73
C LYS A 9 6.12 -6.42 -5.46
N THR A 10 6.79 -6.14 -4.35
CA THR A 10 6.52 -6.74 -3.04
C THR A 10 6.73 -5.71 -1.95
N VAL A 11 5.91 -5.75 -0.90
CA VAL A 11 6.07 -4.92 0.29
C VAL A 11 5.99 -5.76 1.55
N LYS A 12 7.01 -5.67 2.41
CA LYS A 12 7.00 -6.27 3.73
C LYS A 12 6.31 -5.35 4.74
N VAL A 13 5.23 -5.84 5.34
CA VAL A 13 4.48 -5.14 6.40
C VAL A 13 4.51 -6.00 7.66
N GLY A 14 5.27 -5.56 8.67
CA GLY A 14 5.51 -6.35 9.87
C GLY A 14 6.17 -7.68 9.54
N GLY A 15 5.50 -8.77 9.89
CA GLY A 15 5.96 -10.15 9.64
C GLY A 15 5.53 -10.74 8.28
N LEU A 16 4.68 -10.03 7.50
CA LEU A 16 4.10 -10.54 6.26
C LEU A 16 4.71 -9.84 5.03
N VAL A 17 4.78 -10.56 3.91
CA VAL A 17 5.28 -10.03 2.63
C VAL A 17 4.15 -10.08 1.62
N TYR A 18 3.75 -8.91 1.14
CA TYR A 18 2.64 -8.76 0.21
C TYR A 18 3.15 -8.68 -1.22
N ASP A 19 2.51 -9.41 -2.13
CA ASP A 19 2.67 -9.18 -3.57
C ASP A 19 1.88 -7.93 -3.98
N VAL A 20 2.53 -7.01 -4.68
CA VAL A 20 1.89 -5.81 -5.25
C VAL A 20 1.55 -6.09 -6.72
N ILE A 21 0.26 -6.09 -7.00
CA ILE A 21 -0.31 -6.46 -8.29
C ILE A 21 -0.89 -5.21 -8.93
N LEU A 22 -0.28 -4.79 -10.04
CA LEU A 22 -0.79 -3.69 -10.86
C LEU A 22 -1.85 -4.22 -11.82
N VAL A 23 -3.02 -3.58 -11.84
CA VAL A 23 -4.19 -3.93 -12.64
C VAL A 23 -4.57 -2.73 -13.51
N HIS A 24 -4.95 -2.94 -14.78
CA HIS A 24 -5.20 -1.80 -15.66
C HIS A 24 -6.50 -1.09 -15.30
N ASP A 25 -7.56 -1.87 -15.02
CA ASP A 25 -8.86 -1.37 -14.58
C ASP A 25 -9.48 -2.38 -13.60
N ARG A 26 -9.58 -2.01 -12.32
CA ARG A 26 -10.07 -2.90 -11.25
C ARG A 26 -11.55 -3.24 -11.41
N ASN A 27 -12.33 -2.36 -12.01
CA ASN A 27 -13.76 -2.58 -12.20
C ASN A 27 -14.00 -3.55 -13.36
N LEU A 28 -13.24 -3.42 -14.45
CA LEU A 28 -13.34 -4.34 -15.59
C LEU A 28 -12.75 -5.71 -15.29
N GLU A 29 -11.63 -5.79 -14.57
CA GLU A 29 -10.93 -7.06 -14.30
C GLU A 29 -11.53 -7.81 -13.10
N ASP A 30 -11.84 -7.09 -12.00
CA ASP A 30 -12.24 -7.70 -10.72
C ASP A 30 -13.66 -7.32 -10.26
N GLY A 31 -14.37 -6.44 -10.98
CA GLY A 31 -15.66 -5.89 -10.54
C GLY A 31 -15.56 -4.95 -9.34
N GLN A 32 -14.35 -4.48 -9.00
CA GLN A 32 -14.10 -3.61 -7.85
C GLN A 32 -14.23 -2.14 -8.22
N LYS A 33 -14.93 -1.37 -7.38
CA LYS A 33 -15.07 0.09 -7.57
C LYS A 33 -13.93 0.90 -6.94
N THR A 34 -13.06 0.25 -6.17
CA THR A 34 -11.91 0.89 -5.53
C THR A 34 -10.68 0.75 -6.42
N THR A 35 -9.78 1.73 -6.33
CA THR A 35 -8.53 1.76 -7.08
C THR A 35 -7.41 1.00 -6.36
N GLY A 36 -7.54 0.80 -5.04
CA GLY A 36 -6.67 -0.01 -4.20
C GLY A 36 -7.46 -1.08 -3.43
N SER A 37 -6.79 -2.17 -3.04
CA SER A 37 -7.29 -3.05 -1.98
C SER A 37 -6.18 -3.95 -1.42
N CYS A 38 -6.21 -4.17 -0.12
CA CYS A 38 -5.34 -5.09 0.59
C CYS A 38 -6.08 -6.36 1.04
N ASN A 39 -5.50 -7.53 0.78
CA ASN A 39 -5.97 -8.80 1.33
C ASN A 39 -4.86 -9.47 2.13
N ILE A 40 -5.08 -9.60 3.43
CA ILE A 40 -4.10 -10.13 4.39
C ILE A 40 -4.02 -11.65 4.32
N ALA A 41 -5.15 -12.33 4.12
CA ALA A 41 -5.19 -13.78 4.05
C ALA A 41 -4.39 -14.31 2.85
N PHE A 42 -4.42 -13.59 1.72
CA PHE A 42 -3.67 -13.93 0.52
C PHE A 42 -2.35 -13.17 0.36
N GLN A 43 -2.04 -12.24 1.27
CA GLN A 43 -0.86 -11.38 1.22
C GLN A 43 -0.71 -10.69 -0.14
N LYS A 44 -1.77 -10.00 -0.57
CA LYS A 44 -1.82 -9.30 -1.86
C LYS A 44 -2.32 -7.88 -1.70
N ILE A 45 -1.71 -6.96 -2.43
CA ILE A 45 -2.13 -5.58 -2.60
C ILE A 45 -2.38 -5.37 -4.09
N TRP A 46 -3.57 -4.95 -4.46
CA TRP A 46 -3.91 -4.63 -5.85
C TRP A 46 -4.03 -3.13 -6.02
N LEU A 47 -3.46 -2.60 -7.11
CA LEU A 47 -3.48 -1.17 -7.44
C LEU A 47 -3.86 -0.98 -8.90
N GLU A 48 -4.83 -0.10 -9.15
CA GLU A 48 -5.18 0.32 -10.50
C GLU A 48 -4.13 1.31 -11.04
N TYR A 49 -3.60 1.06 -12.25
CA TYR A 49 -2.65 1.96 -12.89
C TYR A 49 -3.12 2.63 -14.18
N GLY A 50 -4.09 2.06 -14.89
CA GLY A 50 -4.39 2.37 -16.31
C GLY A 50 -4.28 3.84 -16.71
N ASN A 51 -5.26 4.67 -16.32
CA ASN A 51 -5.30 6.11 -16.65
C ASN A 51 -4.88 7.02 -15.49
N ARG A 52 -4.13 6.49 -14.52
CA ARG A 52 -3.82 7.20 -13.28
C ARG A 52 -2.43 7.82 -13.31
N LYS A 53 -2.28 8.96 -12.64
CA LYS A 53 -0.97 9.56 -12.39
C LYS A 53 -0.18 8.70 -11.41
N VAL A 54 1.13 8.61 -11.60
CA VAL A 54 2.03 7.81 -10.75
C VAL A 54 1.88 8.15 -9.28
N ASP A 55 1.79 9.44 -8.93
CA ASP A 55 1.63 9.88 -7.54
C ASP A 55 0.34 9.35 -6.88
N GLY A 56 -0.77 9.33 -7.61
CA GLY A 56 -2.02 8.76 -7.10
C GLY A 56 -1.94 7.25 -6.86
N ILE A 57 -1.09 6.55 -7.62
CA ILE A 57 -0.85 5.11 -7.43
C ILE A 57 0.05 4.87 -6.22
N LYS A 58 1.03 5.74 -5.99
CA LYS A 58 1.85 5.75 -4.78
C LYS A 58 1.03 6.05 -3.53
N GLU A 59 0.10 6.99 -3.60
CA GLU A 59 -0.85 7.31 -2.53
C GLU A 59 -1.72 6.10 -2.18
N ASP A 60 -2.29 5.41 -3.18
CA ASP A 60 -3.04 4.18 -2.94
C ASP A 60 -2.17 3.10 -2.31
N LEU A 61 -0.93 2.90 -2.76
CA LEU A 61 -0.02 1.94 -2.13
C LEU A 61 0.19 2.26 -0.63
N LEU A 62 0.39 3.54 -0.29
CA LEU A 62 0.54 3.96 1.09
C LEU A 62 -0.75 3.69 1.90
N HIS A 63 -1.91 3.98 1.32
CA HIS A 63 -3.21 3.68 1.92
C HIS A 63 -3.35 2.18 2.22
N GLU A 64 -3.08 1.31 1.25
CA GLU A 64 -3.20 -0.15 1.43
C GLU A 64 -2.20 -0.71 2.45
N ILE A 65 -1.01 -0.11 2.56
CA ILE A 65 -0.04 -0.42 3.62
C ILE A 65 -0.62 -0.06 4.99
N LEU A 66 -1.27 1.10 5.13
CA LEU A 66 -1.88 1.52 6.38
C LEU A 66 -3.03 0.60 6.77
N GLU A 67 -3.88 0.19 5.82
CA GLU A 67 -4.93 -0.80 6.07
C GLU A 67 -4.37 -2.15 6.53
N ALA A 68 -3.26 -2.60 5.92
CA ALA A 68 -2.56 -3.81 6.34
C ALA A 68 -2.08 -3.70 7.79
N ILE A 69 -1.44 -2.58 8.17
CA ILE A 69 -0.97 -2.35 9.55
C ILE A 69 -2.13 -2.32 10.54
N ILE A 70 -3.17 -1.53 10.24
CA ILE A 70 -4.36 -1.39 11.10
C ILE A 70 -4.97 -2.75 11.40
N THR A 71 -5.16 -3.55 10.36
CA THR A 71 -5.79 -4.86 10.52
C THR A 71 -4.87 -5.86 11.23
N GLN A 72 -3.58 -5.92 10.87
CA GLN A 72 -2.61 -6.82 11.53
C GLN A 72 -2.46 -6.52 13.03
N CYS A 73 -2.47 -5.24 13.40
CA CYS A 73 -2.33 -4.79 14.77
C CYS A 73 -3.68 -4.67 15.52
N ASN A 74 -4.79 -5.04 14.87
CA ASN A 74 -6.15 -4.94 15.41
C ASN A 74 -6.46 -3.54 15.97
N LEU A 75 -6.12 -2.49 15.22
CA LEU A 75 -6.31 -1.09 15.62
C LEU A 75 -7.73 -0.65 15.29
N ALA A 76 -8.72 -1.10 16.07
CA ALA A 76 -10.13 -0.73 15.89
C ALA A 76 -10.39 0.77 16.11
N ASP A 77 -9.69 1.38 17.08
CA ASP A 77 -9.78 2.81 17.41
C ASP A 77 -8.38 3.44 17.44
N ILE A 78 -8.22 4.59 16.78
CA ILE A 78 -6.96 5.34 16.77
C ILE A 78 -6.89 6.26 18.00
N ASN A 79 -6.40 5.71 19.11
CA ASN A 79 -5.98 6.48 20.28
C ASN A 79 -4.46 6.75 20.26
N HIS A 80 -3.93 7.44 21.28
CA HIS A 80 -2.49 7.78 21.32
C HIS A 80 -1.56 6.56 21.28
N GLN A 81 -1.96 5.45 21.93
CA GLN A 81 -1.21 4.20 21.90
C GLN A 81 -1.28 3.54 20.52
N SER A 82 -2.46 3.47 19.91
CA SER A 82 -2.65 2.96 18.54
C SER A 82 -1.83 3.77 17.53
N LEU A 83 -1.78 5.10 17.70
CA LEU A 83 -0.99 5.99 16.86
C LEU A 83 0.51 5.72 16.99
N THR A 84 0.98 5.45 18.21
CA THR A 84 2.38 5.05 18.46
C THR A 84 2.69 3.73 17.76
N THR A 85 1.80 2.73 17.86
CA THR A 85 1.95 1.44 17.17
C THR A 85 1.99 1.63 15.65
N LEU A 86 1.06 2.41 15.08
CA LEU A 86 1.01 2.72 13.66
C LEU A 86 2.30 3.42 13.19
N GLY A 87 2.81 4.40 13.95
CA GLY A 87 4.04 5.10 13.64
C GLY A 87 5.27 4.18 13.63
N VAL A 88 5.39 3.27 14.60
CA VAL A 88 6.49 2.29 14.65
C VAL A 88 6.42 1.33 13.47
N MET A 89 5.23 0.82 13.16
CA MET A 89 5.02 -0.11 12.04
C MET A 89 5.28 0.56 10.70
N LEU A 90 4.74 1.76 10.48
CA LEU A 90 4.95 2.51 9.25
C LEU A 90 6.45 2.80 9.04
N ASN A 91 7.17 3.21 10.09
CA ASN A 91 8.61 3.43 10.00
C ASN A 91 9.38 2.16 9.62
N GLN A 92 8.98 0.98 10.13
CA GLN A 92 9.55 -0.30 9.69
C GLN A 92 9.29 -0.54 8.20
N VAL A 93 8.05 -0.35 7.74
CA VAL A 93 7.69 -0.56 6.32
C VAL A 93 8.51 0.35 5.42
N LEU A 94 8.58 1.64 5.71
CA LEU A 94 9.33 2.61 4.90
C LEU A 94 10.81 2.22 4.79
N ARG A 95 11.44 1.86 5.91
CA ARG A 95 12.86 1.51 5.97
C ARG A 95 13.17 0.20 5.25
N GLU A 96 12.38 -0.85 5.49
CA GLU A 96 12.69 -2.19 4.99
C GLU A 96 12.36 -2.37 3.50
N ASN A 97 11.44 -1.57 2.99
CA ASN A 97 11.06 -1.57 1.57
C ASN A 97 11.73 -0.44 0.77
N ARG A 98 12.53 0.41 1.43
CA ARG A 98 13.17 1.60 0.83
C ARG A 98 12.17 2.51 0.11
N LEU A 99 10.99 2.68 0.71
CA LEU A 99 9.92 3.48 0.12
C LEU A 99 10.24 4.96 0.30
N VAL A 100 10.21 5.68 -0.81
CA VAL A 100 10.39 7.13 -0.86
C VAL A 100 9.16 7.70 -1.55
N PHE A 101 8.33 8.42 -0.80
CA PHE A 101 7.09 9.04 -1.30
C PHE A 101 7.25 10.52 -1.61
N PHE A 102 8.40 11.12 -1.27
CA PHE A 102 8.74 12.50 -1.53
C PHE A 102 10.10 12.55 -2.22
N GLU A 103 10.25 13.32 -3.28
CA GLU A 103 11.57 13.56 -3.87
C GLU A 103 12.36 14.51 -2.95
N ASN A 104 13.69 14.30 -2.87
CA ASN A 104 14.56 15.33 -2.29
C ASN A 104 14.80 16.34 -3.41
N ASP A 105 14.32 17.58 -3.23
CA ASP A 105 14.67 18.72 -4.08
C ASP A 105 16.19 18.94 -4.19
#